data_AF-A0A972DLJ5-F1
#
_entry.id   AF-A0A972DLJ5-F1
#
_cell.length_a   1.000
_cell.length_b   1.000
_cell.length_c   1.000
_cell.angle_alpha   90.00
_cell.angle_beta   90.00
_cell.angle_gamma   90.00
#
_symmetry.space_group_name_H-M   'P 1'
#
loop_
_entity.id
_entity.type
_entity.pdbx_description
1 polymer ?
#
loop_
_entity_poly.entity_id
_entity_poly.type
_entity_poly.pdbx_seq_one_letter_code
_entity_poly.pdbx_strand_id
1 'polypeptide(L)'
;VEFPYVRHVYSLYGAADKVQNAHFPREGHDYGPSKRMAAYPFFVRHLLLDGERAWGGKDCIDESFVKVETREEMLVFGPDNPYPKDSVPPNTPLP
;
A
#
# COMPACT_ATOMS: atom_id res chain seq x y z
N VAL A 1 -11.69 18.78 -1.25
CA VAL A 1 -12.34 19.23 -2.50
C VAL A 1 -12.75 18.04 -3.35
N GLU A 2 -11.91 17.02 -3.52
CA GLU A 2 -12.23 15.86 -4.39
C GLU A 2 -13.22 14.83 -3.81
N PHE A 3 -13.23 14.59 -2.50
CA PHE A 3 -14.09 13.54 -1.92
C PHE A 3 -15.60 13.70 -2.20
N PRO A 4 -16.20 14.91 -2.11
CA PRO A 4 -17.60 15.11 -2.51
C PRO A 4 -17.91 14.68 -3.94
N TYR A 5 -16.98 14.92 -4.89
CA TYR A 5 -17.16 14.51 -6.28
C TYR A 5 -17.15 12.99 -6.42
N VAL A 6 -16.15 12.30 -5.86
CA VAL A 6 -16.06 10.83 -5.92
C VAL A 6 -17.28 10.18 -5.25
N ARG A 7 -17.70 10.70 -4.09
CA ARG A 7 -18.92 10.22 -3.41
C ARG A 7 -20.17 10.43 -4.23
N HIS A 8 -20.28 11.56 -4.95
CA HIS A 8 -21.39 11.80 -5.86
C HIS A 8 -21.43 10.76 -6.97
N VAL A 9 -20.30 10.46 -7.63
CA VAL A 9 -20.24 9.42 -8.66
C VAL A 9 -20.69 8.05 -8.12
N TYR A 10 -20.22 7.65 -6.94
CA TYR A 10 -20.65 6.41 -6.29
C TYR A 10 -22.14 6.40 -5.92
N SER A 11 -22.71 7.56 -5.56
CA SER A 11 -24.13 7.68 -5.24
C SER A 11 -25.06 7.39 -6.42
N LEU A 12 -24.60 7.63 -7.65
CA LEU A 12 -25.34 7.30 -8.87
C LEU A 12 -25.61 5.78 -9.01
N TYR A 13 -24.80 4.97 -8.33
CA TYR A 13 -24.92 3.50 -8.30
C TYR A 13 -25.48 2.98 -6.97
N GLY A 14 -26.03 3.85 -6.11
CA GLY A 14 -26.49 3.47 -4.77
C GLY A 14 -25.39 2.99 -3.83
N ALA A 15 -24.13 3.39 -4.10
CA ALA A 15 -22.94 2.88 -3.42
C ALA A 15 -22.15 3.98 -2.67
N ALA A 16 -22.81 5.06 -2.27
CA ALA A 16 -22.16 6.20 -1.61
C ALA A 16 -21.43 5.82 -0.31
N ASP A 17 -21.85 4.73 0.35
CA ASP A 17 -21.26 4.15 1.56
C ASP A 17 -20.00 3.32 1.29
N LYS A 18 -19.71 3.00 0.03
CA LYS A 18 -18.51 2.26 -0.40
C LYS A 18 -17.29 3.16 -0.65
N VAL A 19 -17.40 4.46 -0.41
CA VAL A 19 -16.27 5.40 -0.51
C VAL A 19 -16.02 6.06 0.85
N GLN A 20 -14.75 6.25 1.19
CA GLN A 20 -14.32 6.85 2.45
C GLN A 20 -13.14 7.81 2.21
N ASN A 21 -12.91 8.73 3.14
CA ASN A 21 -11.78 9.66 3.08
C ASN A 21 -11.15 9.84 4.46
N ALA A 22 -9.86 9.51 4.57
CA ALA A 22 -9.02 9.93 5.68
C ALA A 22 -8.30 11.22 5.26
N HIS A 23 -8.50 12.31 6.01
CA HIS A 23 -7.96 13.63 5.68
C HIS A 23 -6.93 14.06 6.72
N PHE A 24 -5.71 14.36 6.28
CA PHE A 24 -4.57 14.72 7.12
C PHE A 24 -4.08 16.15 6.78
N PRO A 25 -4.80 17.21 7.17
CA PRO A 25 -4.53 18.57 6.69
C PRO A 25 -3.22 19.18 7.20
N ARG A 26 -2.63 18.62 8.26
CA ARG A 26 -1.40 19.12 8.90
C ARG A 26 -0.15 18.32 8.52
N GLU A 27 -0.28 17.34 7.63
CA GLU A 27 0.81 16.42 7.28
C GLU A 27 1.35 16.68 5.87
N GLY A 28 2.56 16.17 5.60
CA GLY A 28 3.23 16.28 4.30
C GLY A 28 2.89 15.16 3.32
N HIS A 29 3.57 15.19 2.16
CA HIS A 29 3.44 14.19 1.09
C HIS A 29 4.39 13.00 1.34
N ASP A 30 3.84 11.96 1.96
CA ASP A 30 4.55 10.75 2.35
C ASP A 30 3.58 9.55 2.44
N TYR A 31 4.15 8.35 2.62
CA TYR A 31 3.41 7.12 2.99
C TYR A 31 3.74 6.70 4.44
N GLY A 32 3.64 7.66 5.36
CA GLY A 32 3.95 7.50 6.79
C GLY A 32 2.87 6.74 7.58
N PRO A 33 3.08 6.57 8.91
CA PRO A 33 2.22 5.76 9.76
C PRO A 33 0.73 6.13 9.71
N SER A 34 0.39 7.42 9.71
CA SER A 34 -0.99 7.91 9.60
C SER A 34 -1.70 7.40 8.35
N LYS A 35 -1.02 7.44 7.19
CA LYS A 35 -1.55 6.95 5.90
C LYS A 35 -1.71 5.44 5.92
N ARG A 36 -0.72 4.72 6.48
CA ARG A 36 -0.79 3.25 6.63
C ARG A 36 -1.95 2.82 7.54
N MET A 37 -2.11 3.46 8.68
CA MET A 37 -3.22 3.19 9.62
C MET A 37 -4.60 3.45 9.00
N ALA A 38 -4.72 4.37 8.04
CA ALA A 38 -5.96 4.55 7.27
C ALA A 38 -6.13 3.48 6.17
N ALA A 39 -5.06 3.03 5.54
CA ALA A 39 -5.09 2.07 4.44
C ALA A 39 -5.42 0.65 4.90
N TYR A 40 -4.88 0.21 6.02
CA TYR A 40 -5.06 -1.16 6.49
C TYR A 40 -6.53 -1.58 6.76
N PRO A 41 -7.36 -0.83 7.51
CA PRO A 41 -8.76 -1.23 7.71
C PRO A 41 -9.55 -1.24 6.40
N PHE A 42 -9.20 -0.37 5.44
CA PHE A 42 -9.77 -0.40 4.10
C PHE A 42 -9.46 -1.74 3.39
N PHE A 43 -8.21 -2.18 3.38
CA PHE A 43 -7.83 -3.45 2.76
C PHE A 43 -8.43 -4.66 3.49
N VAL A 44 -8.42 -4.67 4.82
CA VAL A 44 -9.05 -5.74 5.60
C VAL A 44 -10.53 -5.89 5.23
N ARG A 45 -11.26 -4.79 5.16
CA ARG A 45 -12.69 -4.80 4.80
C ARG A 45 -12.94 -5.26 3.37
N HIS A 46 -12.19 -4.73 2.40
CA HIS A 46 -12.51 -4.89 0.98
C HIS A 46 -11.83 -6.08 0.30
N LEU A 47 -10.71 -6.56 0.85
CA LEU A 47 -10.01 -7.76 0.39
C LEU A 47 -10.28 -8.98 1.29
N LEU A 48 -11.13 -8.83 2.31
CA LEU A 48 -11.52 -9.88 3.25
C LEU A 48 -10.30 -10.52 3.94
N LEU A 49 -9.35 -9.68 4.36
CA LEU A 49 -8.15 -10.14 5.05
C LEU A 49 -8.45 -10.43 6.53
N ASP A 50 -7.66 -11.30 7.13
CA ASP A 50 -7.70 -11.53 8.57
C ASP A 50 -7.13 -10.32 9.32
N GLY A 51 -8.03 -9.50 9.86
CA GLY A 51 -7.69 -8.34 10.67
C GLY A 51 -7.29 -8.67 12.10
N GLU A 52 -7.69 -9.81 12.68
CA GLU A 52 -7.35 -10.11 14.08
C GLU A 52 -5.84 -10.28 14.26
N ARG A 53 -5.20 -10.91 13.27
CA ARG A 53 -3.75 -11.14 13.28
C ARG A 53 -2.92 -9.86 13.24
N ALA A 54 -3.35 -8.87 12.48
CA ALA A 54 -2.62 -7.61 12.36
C ALA A 54 -2.97 -6.61 13.50
N TRP A 55 -4.09 -6.82 14.20
CA TRP A 55 -4.56 -5.95 15.27
C TRP A 55 -4.06 -6.47 16.62
N GLY A 56 -3.83 -7.79 16.77
CA GLY A 56 -3.17 -8.37 17.94
C GLY A 56 -3.86 -8.03 19.28
N GLY A 57 -5.17 -7.74 19.25
CA GLY A 57 -5.93 -7.27 20.41
C GLY A 57 -5.69 -5.81 20.83
N LYS A 58 -5.06 -4.99 19.98
CA LYS A 58 -4.78 -3.56 20.21
C LYS A 58 -5.73 -2.67 19.40
N ASP A 59 -5.82 -1.41 19.83
CA ASP A 59 -6.60 -0.36 19.14
C ASP A 59 -5.96 0.08 17.80
N CYS A 60 -4.73 -0.33 17.53
CA CYS A 60 -3.99 -0.01 16.31
C CYS A 60 -3.12 -1.20 15.85
N ILE A 61 -2.79 -1.18 14.56
CA ILE A 61 -1.99 -2.23 13.91
C ILE A 61 -0.54 -2.10 14.35
N ASP A 62 0.02 -3.23 14.76
CA ASP A 62 1.40 -3.31 15.21
C ASP A 62 2.31 -3.76 14.08
N GLU A 63 3.10 -2.84 13.52
CA GLU A 63 4.05 -3.14 12.43
C GLU A 63 5.37 -3.76 12.95
N SER A 64 5.57 -3.94 14.27
CA SER A 64 6.85 -4.38 14.84
C SER A 64 7.28 -5.80 14.45
N PHE A 65 6.36 -6.63 13.97
CA PHE A 65 6.68 -7.97 13.45
C PHE A 65 7.35 -7.92 12.07
N VAL A 66 7.31 -6.78 11.37
CA VAL A 66 7.87 -6.64 10.02
C VAL A 66 9.39 -6.51 10.11
N LYS A 67 10.12 -7.46 9.51
CA LYS A 67 11.56 -7.32 9.27
C LYS A 67 11.76 -6.37 8.09
N VAL A 68 12.46 -5.27 8.32
CA VAL A 68 12.92 -4.40 7.22
C VAL A 68 14.16 -5.04 6.60
N GLU A 69 13.98 -5.60 5.40
CA GLU A 69 15.06 -6.22 4.64
C GLU A 69 15.98 -5.17 4.00
N THR A 70 17.25 -5.52 3.83
CA THR A 70 18.17 -4.69 3.07
C THR A 70 17.80 -4.70 1.59
N ARG A 71 18.29 -3.70 0.85
CA ARG A 71 18.08 -3.66 -0.59
C ARG A 71 18.61 -4.93 -1.26
N GLU A 72 19.77 -5.41 -0.83
CA GLU A 72 20.44 -6.59 -1.36
C GLU A 72 19.63 -7.86 -1.15
N GLU A 73 18.99 -8.02 0.03
CA GLU A 73 18.09 -9.15 0.33
C GLU A 73 16.87 -9.18 -0.62
N MET A 74 16.38 -8.00 -1.04
CA MET A 74 15.23 -7.89 -1.93
C MET A 74 15.56 -8.02 -3.43
N LEU A 75 16.84 -8.10 -3.81
CA LEU A 75 17.23 -8.26 -5.21
C LEU A 75 17.12 -9.73 -5.64
N VAL A 76 16.43 -9.97 -6.75
CA VAL A 76 16.40 -11.30 -7.38
C VAL A 76 17.78 -11.67 -7.95
N PHE A 77 18.48 -10.70 -8.53
CA PHE A 77 19.79 -10.90 -9.14
C PHE A 77 20.90 -10.31 -8.28
N GLY A 78 21.90 -11.13 -7.98
CA GLY A 78 23.01 -10.80 -7.08
C GLY A 78 24.23 -11.69 -7.33
N PRO A 79 25.23 -11.66 -6.44
CA PRO A 79 26.44 -12.47 -6.57
C PRO A 79 26.15 -13.97 -6.77
N ASP A 80 25.12 -14.48 -6.09
CA ASP A 80 24.74 -15.89 -6.12
C ASP A 80 23.69 -16.23 -7.19
N ASN A 81 23.12 -15.22 -7.86
CA ASN A 81 22.16 -15.39 -8.95
C ASN A 81 22.37 -14.30 -10.01
N PRO A 82 23.35 -14.45 -10.92
CA PRO A 82 23.63 -13.42 -11.91
C PRO A 82 22.47 -13.29 -12.91
N TYR A 83 22.41 -12.14 -13.57
CA TYR A 83 21.47 -11.93 -14.68
C TYR A 83 21.64 -13.02 -15.77
N PRO A 84 20.54 -13.42 -16.44
CA PRO A 84 20.62 -14.28 -17.63
C PRO A 84 21.55 -13.68 -18.68
N LYS A 85 22.28 -14.53 -19.43
CA LYS A 85 23.30 -14.08 -20.38
C LYS A 85 22.73 -13.23 -21.53
N ASP A 86 21.45 -13.39 -21.83
CA ASP A 86 20.69 -12.71 -22.86
C ASP A 86 19.84 -11.54 -22.33
N SER A 87 20.04 -11.14 -21.07
CA SER A 87 19.35 -9.98 -20.50
C SER A 87 19.67 -8.69 -21.26
N VAL A 88 18.64 -7.91 -21.58
CA VAL A 88 18.81 -6.58 -22.19
C VAL A 88 19.56 -5.67 -21.21
N PRO A 89 20.65 -5.00 -21.64
CA PRO A 89 21.39 -4.10 -20.76
C PRO A 89 20.51 -2.96 -20.21
N PRO A 90 20.74 -2.50 -18.97
CA PRO A 90 20.04 -1.34 -18.42
C PRO A 90 20.16 -0.13 -19.36
N ASN A 91 19.07 0.62 -19.50
CA ASN A 91 18.99 1.81 -20.37
C ASN A 91 19.25 1.54 -21.85
N THR A 92 19.06 0.31 -22.34
CA THR A 92 19.03 0.05 -23.78
C THR A 92 17.88 0.86 -24.39
N PRO A 93 18.15 1.74 -25.38
CA PRO A 93 17.10 2.51 -26.05
C PRO A 93 16.09 1.55 -26.68
N LEU A 94 14.80 1.82 -26.45
CA LEU A 94 13.75 1.13 -27.17
C LEU A 94 13.78 1.60 -28.65
N PRO A 95 13.53 0.69 -29.61
CA PRO A 95 13.42 1.05 -31.02
C PRO A 95 12.24 1.99 -31.31
#